data_AF-A0A7T6APL4-F1
#
_entry.id   AF-A0A7T6APL4-F1
#
_cell.length_a   1.000
_cell.length_b   1.000
_cell.length_c   1.000
_cell.angle_alpha   90.00
_cell.angle_beta   90.00
_cell.angle_gamma   90.00
#
_symmetry.space_group_name_H-M   'P 1'
#
loop_
_entity.id
_entity.type
_entity.pdbx_description
1 polymer ?
#
loop_
_entity_poly.entity_id
_entity_poly.type
_entity_poly.pdbx_seq_one_letter_code
_entity_poly.pdbx_strand_id
1 'polypeptide(L)'
;MSTMIRMLLVPAMCFLAVTANADDKAAIEKHVNEMVRAINQGKEAANYPADAYTPYVFIMEPSGKLIVHPFLVGEYLQEKAAPVHSALQRATTKGVWVEYFWKGTQKQTYVRKTNNNLIVGSGQ
;
A
#
# COMPACT_ATOMS: atom_id res chain seq x y z
N MET A 1 -55.52 29.89 13.36
CA MET A 1 -55.97 28.48 13.30
C MET A 1 -55.30 27.87 12.07
N SER A 2 -54.07 27.36 12.21
CA SER A 2 -53.71 25.91 12.23
C SER A 2 -54.40 25.14 11.10
N THR A 3 -53.71 24.56 10.11
CA THR A 3 -52.83 23.39 10.27
C THR A 3 -51.91 23.13 9.05
N MET A 4 -50.66 22.72 9.33
CA MET A 4 -49.89 21.59 8.71
C MET A 4 -49.52 21.59 7.21
N ILE A 5 -48.44 21.00 6.69
CA ILE A 5 -47.17 20.36 7.15
C ILE A 5 -46.35 20.10 5.85
N ARG A 6 -45.01 20.21 5.95
CA ARG A 6 -43.92 19.51 5.20
C ARG A 6 -44.16 19.01 3.76
N MET A 7 -43.22 19.36 2.87
CA MET A 7 -42.37 18.33 2.23
C MET A 7 -41.01 18.91 1.84
N LEU A 8 -40.04 18.69 2.73
CA LEU A 8 -38.61 18.76 2.43
C LEU A 8 -38.24 17.42 1.78
N LEU A 9 -37.70 17.41 0.56
CA LEU A 9 -36.97 16.24 0.05
C LEU A 9 -35.86 16.67 -0.93
N VAL A 10 -34.71 16.99 -0.37
CA VAL A 10 -33.41 16.81 -1.03
C VAL A 10 -32.88 15.47 -0.51
N PRO A 11 -32.40 14.57 -1.38
CA PRO A 11 -30.99 14.22 -1.25
C PRO A 11 -30.33 14.08 -2.62
N ALA A 12 -29.74 15.17 -3.10
CA ALA A 12 -28.63 15.13 -4.03
C ALA A 12 -27.34 14.87 -3.23
N MET A 13 -27.13 13.66 -2.71
CA MET A 13 -25.87 13.32 -2.03
C MET A 13 -25.63 11.82 -2.01
N CYS A 14 -25.04 11.28 -3.07
CA CYS A 14 -24.54 9.89 -3.06
C CYS A 14 -23.41 9.59 -4.08
N PHE A 15 -22.57 10.58 -4.43
CA PHE A 15 -21.43 10.36 -5.34
C PHE A 15 -20.03 10.61 -4.73
N LEU A 16 -19.91 10.87 -3.43
CA LEU A 16 -18.63 11.23 -2.79
C LEU A 16 -17.75 10.04 -2.35
N ALA A 17 -18.23 8.79 -2.45
CA ALA A 17 -17.48 7.64 -1.91
C ALA A 17 -16.43 7.05 -2.88
N VAL A 18 -16.47 7.38 -4.17
CA VAL A 18 -15.58 6.79 -5.18
C VAL A 18 -14.24 7.53 -5.30
N THR A 19 -14.20 8.83 -5.01
CA THR A 19 -12.97 9.64 -5.20
C THR A 19 -11.89 9.33 -4.16
N ALA A 20 -12.28 9.11 -2.90
CA ALA A 20 -11.34 8.87 -1.80
C ALA A 20 -10.40 7.67 -2.07
N ASN A 21 -10.93 6.54 -2.55
CA ASN A 21 -10.12 5.35 -2.83
C ASN A 21 -9.16 5.54 -4.02
N ALA A 22 -9.53 6.34 -5.02
CA ALA A 22 -8.67 6.59 -6.17
C ALA A 22 -7.51 7.53 -5.80
N ASP A 23 -7.80 8.56 -5.01
CA ASP A 23 -6.80 9.50 -4.52
C ASP A 23 -5.79 8.81 -3.60
N ASP A 24 -6.25 7.91 -2.72
CA ASP A 24 -5.38 7.12 -1.84
C ASP A 24 -4.43 6.21 -2.64
N LYS A 25 -4.94 5.53 -3.68
CA LYS A 25 -4.11 4.70 -4.56
C LYS A 25 -3.05 5.51 -5.30
N ALA A 26 -3.41 6.67 -5.84
CA ALA A 26 -2.47 7.53 -6.55
C ALA A 26 -1.35 8.03 -5.62
N ALA A 27 -1.68 8.37 -4.36
CA ALA A 27 -0.70 8.76 -3.36
C ALA A 27 0.25 7.61 -3.00
N ILE A 28 -0.28 6.40 -2.78
CA ILE A 28 0.50 5.19 -2.50
C ILE A 28 1.47 4.90 -3.65
N GLU A 29 0.98 4.90 -4.90
CA GLU A 29 1.82 4.69 -6.08
C GLU A 29 2.95 5.70 -6.16
N LYS A 30 2.63 6.99 -5.96
CA LYS A 30 3.62 8.06 -5.99
C LYS A 30 4.71 7.83 -4.97
N HIS A 31 4.36 7.57 -3.70
CA HIS A 31 5.33 7.37 -2.62
C HIS A 31 6.24 6.17 -2.89
N VAL A 32 5.68 5.02 -3.30
CA VAL A 32 6.47 3.83 -3.65
C VAL A 32 7.38 4.11 -4.85
N ASN A 33 6.88 4.80 -5.87
CA ASN A 33 7.67 5.14 -7.06
C ASN A 33 8.83 6.09 -6.75
N GLU A 34 8.62 7.08 -5.88
CA GLU A 34 9.66 8.00 -5.43
C GLU A 34 10.74 7.28 -4.62
N MET A 35 10.35 6.35 -3.73
CA MET A 35 11.30 5.52 -2.98
C MET A 35 12.12 4.63 -3.91
N VAL A 36 11.48 3.92 -4.84
CA VAL A 36 12.18 3.06 -5.82
C VAL A 36 13.16 3.88 -6.64
N ARG A 37 12.77 5.08 -7.09
CA ARG A 37 13.65 5.99 -7.82
C ARG A 37 14.87 6.38 -6.99
N ALA A 38 14.67 6.78 -5.74
CA ALA A 38 15.76 7.19 -4.86
C ALA A 38 16.70 6.02 -4.53
N ILE A 39 16.19 4.80 -4.32
CA ILE A 39 17.01 3.60 -4.11
C ILE A 39 17.82 3.29 -5.36
N ASN A 40 17.20 3.35 -6.54
CA ASN A 40 17.90 3.18 -7.82
C ASN A 40 18.97 4.26 -8.07
N GLN A 41 18.89 5.41 -7.40
CA GLN A 41 19.87 6.50 -7.45
C GLN A 41 20.94 6.40 -6.35
N GLY A 42 20.96 5.30 -5.58
CA GLY A 42 22.00 5.02 -4.59
C GLY A 42 21.62 5.29 -3.14
N LYS A 43 20.37 5.69 -2.85
CA LYS A 43 19.91 5.78 -1.46
C LYS A 43 19.79 4.37 -0.87
N GLU A 44 20.41 4.15 0.27
CA GLU A 44 20.35 2.88 0.98
C GLU A 44 18.93 2.58 1.50
N ALA A 45 18.43 1.37 1.20
CA ALA A 45 17.08 0.95 1.54
C ALA A 45 16.82 0.90 3.06
N ALA A 46 17.81 0.48 3.85
CA ALA A 46 17.70 0.38 5.31
C ALA A 46 17.54 1.75 6.01
N ASN A 47 17.84 2.86 5.32
CA ASN A 47 17.72 4.21 5.86
C ASN A 47 16.30 4.79 5.73
N TYR A 48 15.33 4.02 5.23
CA TYR A 48 13.93 4.44 5.23
C TYR A 48 13.23 4.02 6.53
N PRO A 49 12.54 4.93 7.22
CA PRO A 49 11.66 4.54 8.31
C PRO A 49 10.37 3.94 7.75
N ALA A 50 9.81 2.93 8.42
CA ALA A 50 8.60 2.25 7.94
C ALA A 50 7.37 3.18 7.91
N ASP A 51 7.32 4.18 8.77
CA ASP A 51 6.27 5.20 8.88
C ASP A 51 6.55 6.46 8.04
N ALA A 52 7.50 6.40 7.10
CA ALA A 52 7.77 7.50 6.15
C ALA A 52 6.50 7.97 5.41
N TYR A 53 5.54 7.06 5.22
CA TYR A 53 4.25 7.32 4.59
C TYR A 53 3.12 6.60 5.32
N THR A 54 1.89 7.05 5.07
CA THR A 54 0.66 6.36 5.50
C THR A 54 -0.13 5.96 4.25
N PRO A 55 -0.52 4.68 4.11
CA PRO A 55 -0.13 3.53 4.94
C PRO A 55 1.38 3.25 4.90
N TYR A 56 1.88 2.55 5.92
CA TYR A 56 3.32 2.32 6.12
C TYR A 56 3.97 1.68 4.89
N VAL A 57 5.27 1.91 4.72
CA VAL A 57 6.08 1.28 3.67
C VAL A 57 6.85 0.09 4.20
N PHE A 58 7.05 -0.89 3.33
CA PHE A 58 7.99 -1.97 3.58
C PHE A 58 8.95 -2.13 2.41
N ILE A 59 10.12 -2.70 2.70
CA ILE A 59 11.12 -3.09 1.72
C ILE A 59 11.55 -4.51 2.03
N MET A 60 11.52 -5.37 1.02
CA MET A 60 11.80 -6.80 1.12
C MET A 60 12.86 -7.20 0.10
N GLU A 61 13.80 -8.04 0.52
CA GLU A 61 14.74 -8.72 -0.38
C GLU A 61 14.00 -9.75 -1.26
N PRO A 62 14.58 -10.15 -2.40
CA PRO A 62 14.04 -11.26 -3.22
C PRO A 62 13.85 -12.56 -2.43
N SER A 63 14.70 -12.79 -1.42
CA SER A 63 14.68 -13.92 -0.49
C SER A 63 13.44 -13.95 0.42
N GLY A 64 12.70 -12.84 0.49
CA GLY A 64 11.57 -12.64 1.40
C GLY A 64 11.95 -12.01 2.75
N LYS A 65 13.24 -11.71 2.97
CA LYS A 65 13.69 -11.00 4.18
C LYS A 65 13.23 -9.54 4.17
N LEU A 66 12.63 -9.07 5.25
CA LEU A 66 12.16 -7.70 5.39
C LEU A 66 13.30 -6.80 5.90
N ILE A 67 13.66 -5.78 5.12
CA ILE A 67 14.65 -4.75 5.49
C ILE A 67 13.96 -3.60 6.22
N VAL A 68 12.77 -3.21 5.74
CA VAL A 68 11.93 -2.17 6.34
C VAL A 68 10.55 -2.76 6.55
N HIS A 69 10.07 -2.73 7.78
CA HIS A 69 8.70 -3.12 8.16
C HIS A 69 8.44 -2.61 9.59
N PRO A 70 7.21 -2.24 9.98
CA PRO A 70 6.95 -1.73 11.34
C PRO A 70 7.30 -2.70 12.47
N PHE A 71 7.18 -4.01 12.23
CA PHE A 71 7.31 -5.04 13.29
C PHE A 71 8.13 -6.28 12.92
N LEU A 72 8.59 -6.41 11.67
CA LEU A 72 9.14 -7.68 11.15
C LEU A 72 10.51 -7.49 10.48
N VAL A 73 11.24 -6.42 10.82
CA VAL A 73 12.59 -6.19 10.28
C VAL A 73 13.49 -7.38 10.62
N GLY A 74 14.22 -7.89 9.63
CA GLY A 74 15.12 -9.02 9.75
C GLY A 74 14.46 -10.40 9.57
N GLU A 75 13.12 -10.46 9.64
CA GLU A 75 12.35 -11.70 9.49
C GLU A 75 12.10 -12.05 8.02
N TYR A 76 11.83 -13.33 7.75
CA TYR A 76 11.44 -13.83 6.44
C TYR A 76 9.91 -13.91 6.33
N LEU A 77 9.32 -13.15 5.40
CA LEU A 77 7.87 -13.02 5.31
C LEU A 77 7.16 -14.35 5.01
N GLN A 78 7.78 -15.23 4.22
CA GLN A 78 7.22 -16.55 3.91
C GLN A 78 7.01 -17.42 5.15
N GLU A 79 7.80 -17.23 6.20
CA GLU A 79 7.67 -17.98 7.46
C GLU A 79 6.55 -17.43 8.35
N LYS A 80 6.21 -16.14 8.19
CA LYS A 80 5.14 -15.48 8.96
C LYS A 80 3.81 -15.46 8.23
N ALA A 81 3.83 -15.40 6.90
CA ALA A 81 2.67 -15.16 6.06
C ALA A 81 2.93 -15.57 4.59
N ALA A 82 3.09 -16.87 4.35
CA ALA A 82 3.32 -17.41 3.01
C ALA A 82 2.36 -16.90 1.91
N PRO A 83 1.03 -16.77 2.13
CA PRO A 83 0.13 -16.26 1.10
C PRO A 83 0.43 -14.80 0.70
N VAL A 84 0.84 -13.98 1.67
CA VAL A 84 1.21 -12.58 1.42
C VAL A 84 2.52 -12.54 0.67
N HIS A 85 3.54 -13.28 1.12
CA HIS A 85 4.80 -13.39 0.40
C HIS A 85 4.58 -13.77 -1.09
N SER A 86 3.79 -14.81 -1.37
CA SER A 86 3.46 -15.22 -2.73
C SER A 86 2.78 -14.12 -3.55
N ALA A 87 1.90 -13.32 -2.94
CA ALA A 87 1.26 -12.19 -3.61
C ALA A 87 2.29 -11.09 -3.94
N LEU A 88 3.18 -10.75 -3.01
CA LEU A 88 4.20 -9.70 -3.18
C LEU A 88 5.27 -10.07 -4.21
N GLN A 89 5.61 -11.36 -4.36
CA GLN A 89 6.59 -11.83 -5.36
C GLN A 89 6.19 -11.52 -6.81
N ARG A 90 4.90 -11.23 -7.07
CA ARG A 90 4.41 -10.74 -8.37
C ARG A 90 4.87 -9.33 -8.73
N ALA A 91 5.55 -8.63 -7.82
CA ALA A 91 6.09 -7.30 -8.07
C ALA A 91 6.90 -7.23 -9.38
N THR A 92 6.74 -6.13 -10.10
CA THR A 92 7.43 -5.85 -11.36
C THR A 92 8.20 -4.53 -11.26
N THR A 93 9.13 -4.27 -12.18
CA THR A 93 9.85 -2.98 -12.24
C THR A 93 8.94 -1.81 -12.65
N LYS A 94 7.79 -2.09 -13.27
CA LYS A 94 6.75 -1.08 -13.58
C LYS A 94 5.80 -0.82 -12.41
N GLY A 95 5.79 -1.72 -11.42
CA GLY A 95 4.84 -1.73 -10.33
C GLY A 95 3.56 -2.50 -10.68
N VAL A 96 2.87 -2.98 -9.66
CA VAL A 96 1.59 -3.70 -9.79
C VAL A 96 0.82 -3.64 -8.47
N TRP A 97 -0.50 -3.55 -8.55
CA TRP A 97 -1.38 -3.76 -7.40
C TRP A 97 -1.59 -5.26 -7.16
N VAL A 98 -1.37 -5.70 -5.93
CA VAL A 98 -1.61 -7.07 -5.51
C VAL A 98 -2.61 -7.10 -4.36
N GLU A 99 -3.41 -8.15 -4.35
CA GLU A 99 -4.38 -8.38 -3.28
C GLU A 99 -4.03 -9.65 -2.51
N TYR A 100 -4.29 -9.60 -1.21
CA TYR A 100 -4.14 -10.72 -0.29
C TYR A 100 -4.94 -10.47 0.99
N PHE A 101 -5.13 -11.51 1.79
CA PHE A 101 -5.69 -11.36 3.13
C PHE A 101 -4.56 -11.29 4.16
N TRP A 102 -4.63 -10.30 5.05
CA TRP A 102 -3.76 -10.16 6.21
C TRP A 102 -4.60 -10.15 7.48
N LYS A 103 -4.39 -11.14 8.35
CA LYS A 103 -5.15 -11.31 9.61
C LYS A 103 -6.68 -11.21 9.41
N GLY A 104 -7.19 -11.82 8.34
CA GLY A 104 -8.62 -11.83 8.01
C GLY A 104 -9.15 -10.58 7.30
N THR A 105 -8.33 -9.54 7.10
CA THR A 105 -8.71 -8.33 6.34
C THR A 105 -8.13 -8.39 4.92
N GLN A 106 -8.95 -8.13 3.89
CA GLN A 106 -8.45 -7.99 2.53
C GLN A 106 -7.61 -6.71 2.42
N LYS A 107 -6.44 -6.83 1.82
CA LYS A 107 -5.51 -5.73 1.59
C LYS A 107 -5.27 -5.55 0.11
N GLN A 108 -5.13 -4.29 -0.31
CA GLN A 108 -4.63 -3.93 -1.64
C GLN A 108 -3.30 -3.19 -1.46
N THR A 109 -2.25 -3.72 -2.07
CA THR A 109 -0.89 -3.19 -1.92
C THR A 109 -0.29 -2.93 -3.28
N TYR A 110 0.25 -1.73 -3.47
CA TYR A 110 1.08 -1.46 -4.63
C TYR A 110 2.50 -1.88 -4.32
N VAL A 111 3.07 -2.71 -5.19
CA VAL A 111 4.45 -3.20 -5.07
C VAL A 111 5.23 -2.94 -6.33
N ARG A 112 6.50 -2.56 -6.17
CA ARG A 112 7.41 -2.33 -7.29
C ARG A 112 8.82 -2.80 -6.98
N LYS A 113 9.48 -3.37 -7.99
CA LYS A 113 10.89 -3.79 -7.93
C LYS A 113 11.84 -2.64 -8.26
N THR A 114 12.92 -2.54 -7.50
CA THR A 114 14.11 -1.75 -7.82
C THR A 114 14.98 -2.47 -8.86
N ASN A 115 16.02 -1.79 -9.36
CA ASN A 115 16.97 -2.37 -10.32
C ASN A 115 17.81 -3.53 -9.71
N ASN A 116 17.98 -3.54 -8.38
CA ASN A 116 18.63 -4.60 -7.63
C ASN A 116 17.64 -5.62 -7.02
N ASN A 117 16.41 -5.69 -7.56
CA ASN A 117 15.36 -6.65 -7.20
C ASN A 117 14.74 -6.53 -5.78
N LEU A 118 15.03 -5.48 -5.03
CA LEU A 118 14.28 -5.20 -3.80
C LEU A 118 12.82 -4.92 -4.16
N ILE A 119 11.90 -5.44 -3.34
CA ILE A 119 10.47 -5.20 -3.47
C ILE A 119 10.10 -4.10 -2.48
N VAL A 120 9.63 -2.97 -2.97
CA VAL A 120 9.11 -1.86 -2.17
C VAL A 120 7.59 -1.87 -2.28
N GLY A 121 6.88 -1.70 -1.17
CA GLY A 121 5.42 -1.66 -1.20
C GLY A 121 4.77 -0.88 -0.07
N SER A 122 3.51 -0.52 -0.30
CA SER A 122 2.60 0.10 0.65
C SER A 122 1.16 -0.18 0.23
N GLY A 123 0.24 -0.28 1.19
CA GLY A 123 -1.12 -0.72 0.93
C GLY A 123 -2.08 -0.55 2.08
N GLN A 124 -3.37 -0.57 1.75
CA GLN A 124 -4.49 -0.36 2.67
C GLN A 124 -5.31 -1.63 2.88
#